data_AF-A0A7D5SB54-F1
#
_entry.id   AF-A0A7D5SB54-F1
#
_cell.length_a   1.000
_cell.length_b   1.000
_cell.length_c   1.000
_cell.angle_alpha   90.00
_cell.angle_beta   90.00
_cell.angle_gamma   90.00
#
_symmetry.space_group_name_H-M   'P 1'
#
loop_
_entity.id
_entity.type
_entity.pdbx_description
1 polymer ?
#
loop_
_entity_poly.entity_id
_entity_poly.type
_entity_poly.pdbx_seq_one_letter_code
_entity_poly.pdbx_strand_id
1 'polypeptide(L)'
;MFRQKKELQEMNEKIRYMQEEVHWMENEKKAILTDSSVMERYAREKYFMKTPNEEVYVFDTISSTTSQSVKNTNNHSQESPRKTINSSNLFPPVCF
;
A
#
# COMPACT_ATOMS: atom_id res chain seq x y z
N MET A 1 20.88 -27.88 30.78
CA MET A 1 19.41 -27.86 30.91
C MET A 1 18.80 -26.47 30.95
N PHE A 2 19.26 -25.52 31.79
CA PHE A 2 18.62 -24.20 31.91
C PHE A 2 18.65 -23.34 30.62
N ARG A 3 19.76 -23.41 29.88
CA ARG A 3 19.92 -22.67 28.62
C ARG A 3 18.91 -23.07 27.55
N GLN A 4 18.72 -24.38 27.35
CA GLN A 4 17.77 -24.92 26.36
C GLN A 4 16.32 -24.54 26.69
N LYS A 5 15.95 -24.53 27.98
CA LYS A 5 14.62 -24.08 28.40
C LYS A 5 14.40 -22.59 28.13
N LYS A 6 15.42 -21.76 28.36
CA LYS A 6 15.36 -20.32 28.06
C LYS A 6 15.24 -20.06 26.56
N GLU A 7 16.07 -20.71 25.75
CA GLU A 7 16.02 -20.61 24.28
C GLU A 7 14.65 -21.07 23.73
N LEU A 8 14.07 -22.14 24.29
CA LEU A 8 12.74 -22.60 23.92
C LEU A 8 11.65 -21.58 24.27
N GLN A 9 11.74 -20.95 25.44
CA GLN A 9 10.78 -19.93 25.86
C GLN A 9 10.85 -18.69 24.96
N GLU A 10 12.06 -18.19 24.68
CA GLU A 10 12.28 -17.04 23.79
C GLU A 10 11.72 -17.32 22.38
N MET A 11 11.91 -18.53 21.87
CA MET A 11 11.37 -18.94 20.58
C MET A 11 9.84 -18.97 20.57
N ASN A 12 9.22 -19.50 21.62
CA ASN A 12 7.76 -19.55 21.75
C ASN A 12 7.15 -18.14 21.87
N GLU A 13 7.80 -17.24 22.62
CA GLU A 13 7.37 -15.84 22.73
C GLU A 13 7.43 -15.14 21.37
N LYS A 14 8.50 -15.38 20.60
CA LYS A 14 8.62 -14.84 19.24
C LYS A 14 7.56 -15.40 18.29
N ILE A 15 7.27 -16.70 18.36
CA ILE A 15 6.20 -17.32 17.57
C ILE A 15 4.85 -16.68 17.89
N ARG A 16 4.53 -16.53 19.19
CA ARG A 16 3.28 -15.91 19.62
C ARG A 16 3.16 -14.48 19.09
N TYR A 17 4.21 -13.67 19.27
CA TYR A 17 4.23 -12.29 18.76
C TYR A 17 3.99 -12.24 17.24
N MET A 18 4.68 -13.08 16.47
CA MET A 18 4.51 -13.12 15.03
C MET A 18 3.09 -13.53 14.61
N GLN A 19 2.48 -14.48 15.32
CA GLN A 19 1.10 -14.91 15.05
C GLN A 19 0.09 -13.80 15.35
N GLU A 20 0.27 -13.07 16.45
CA GLU A 20 -0.55 -11.91 16.80
C GLU A 20 -0.44 -10.81 15.74
N GLU A 21 0.78 -10.53 15.27
CA GLU A 21 1.02 -9.56 14.21
C GLU A 21 0.33 -9.94 12.89
N VAL A 22 0.45 -11.22 12.47
CA VAL A 22 -0.24 -11.72 11.27
C VAL A 22 -1.75 -11.54 11.39
N HIS A 23 -2.33 -11.90 12.53
CA HIS A 23 -3.76 -11.75 12.77
C HIS A 23 -4.20 -10.28 12.74
N TRP A 24 -3.40 -9.37 13.31
CA TRP A 24 -3.67 -7.94 13.24
C TRP A 24 -3.64 -7.43 11.80
N MET A 25 -2.61 -7.77 11.03
CA MET A 25 -2.47 -7.39 9.62
C MET A 25 -3.61 -7.95 8.75
N GLU A 26 -4.06 -9.18 9.00
CA GLU A 26 -5.18 -9.77 8.28
C GLU A 26 -6.49 -9.02 8.53
N ASN A 27 -6.73 -8.61 9.77
CA ASN A 27 -7.90 -7.82 10.13
C ASN A 27 -7.85 -6.42 9.53
N GLU A 28 -6.69 -5.77 9.54
CA GLU A 28 -6.49 -4.47 8.89
C GLU A 28 -6.74 -4.58 7.38
N LYS A 29 -6.14 -5.57 6.72
CA LYS A 29 -6.37 -5.85 5.30
C LYS A 29 -7.85 -6.06 5.01
N LYS A 30 -8.56 -6.83 5.84
CA LYS A 30 -9.99 -7.05 5.68
C LYS A 30 -10.80 -5.77 5.83
N ALA A 31 -10.45 -4.92 6.79
CA ALA A 31 -11.11 -3.63 7.00
C ALA A 31 -10.92 -2.71 5.77
N ILE A 32 -9.70 -2.62 5.24
CA ILE A 32 -9.39 -1.84 4.02
C ILE A 32 -10.20 -2.35 2.81
N LEU A 33 -10.35 -3.67 2.65
CA LEU A 33 -11.06 -4.24 1.50
C LEU A 33 -12.58 -4.16 1.60
N THR A 34 -13.12 -4.08 2.82
CA THR A 34 -14.58 -4.11 3.05
C THR A 34 -15.19 -2.72 3.09
N ASP A 35 -14.49 -1.74 3.66
CA ASP A 35 -14.98 -0.37 3.82
C ASP A 35 -14.26 0.62 2.88
N SER A 36 -15.02 1.22 1.97
CA SER A 36 -14.52 2.22 1.03
C SER A 36 -13.92 3.46 1.72
N SER A 37 -14.42 3.85 2.90
CA SER A 37 -13.90 5.02 3.63
C SER A 37 -12.50 4.74 4.20
N VAL A 38 -12.31 3.53 4.74
CA VAL A 38 -11.01 3.08 5.26
C VAL A 38 -10.00 2.93 4.11
N MET A 39 -10.45 2.43 2.97
CA MET A 39 -9.62 2.33 1.76
C MET A 39 -9.14 3.69 1.27
N GLU A 40 -10.04 4.68 1.20
CA GLU A 40 -9.70 6.04 0.77
C GLU A 40 -8.70 6.69 1.75
N ARG A 41 -8.94 6.57 3.06
CA ARG A 41 -8.02 7.08 4.09
C ARG A 41 -6.63 6.47 3.95
N TYR A 42 -6.55 5.14 3.82
CA TYR A 42 -5.28 4.44 3.62
C TYR A 42 -4.55 4.92 2.35
N ALA A 43 -5.28 5.10 1.24
CA ALA A 43 -4.72 5.58 -0.02
C ALA A 43 -4.17 7.02 0.10
N ARG A 44 -4.86 7.89 0.82
CA ARG A 44 -4.41 9.27 1.08
C ARG A 44 -3.13 9.30 1.91
N GLU A 45 -3.05 8.49 2.94
CA GLU A 45 -1.89 8.46 3.86
C GLU A 45 -0.66 7.81 3.22
N LYS A 46 -0.84 6.71 2.49
CA LYS A 46 0.28 5.94 1.95
C LYS A 46 0.74 6.39 0.57
N TYR A 47 -0.18 6.87 -0.26
CA TYR A 47 0.09 7.16 -1.66
C TYR A 47 -0.19 8.61 -2.05
N PHE A 48 -0.50 9.49 -1.08
CA PHE A 48 -0.74 10.92 -1.32
C PHE A 48 -1.81 11.18 -2.41
N MET A 49 -2.83 10.32 -2.48
CA MET A 49 -3.91 10.45 -3.45
C MET A 49 -4.74 11.71 -3.17
N LYS A 50 -5.01 12.50 -4.22
CA LYS A 50 -5.75 13.77 -4.11
C LYS A 50 -7.26 13.59 -4.04
N THR A 51 -7.93 14.52 -3.36
CA THR A 51 -9.38 14.69 -3.51
C THR A 51 -9.69 15.56 -4.73
N PRO A 52 -10.92 15.52 -5.30
CA PRO A 52 -11.25 16.26 -6.52
C PRO A 52 -11.04 17.78 -6.44
N ASN A 53 -11.05 18.35 -5.23
CA ASN A 53 -10.99 19.80 -4.98
C ASN A 53 -9.67 20.22 -4.29
N GLU A 54 -8.64 19.39 -4.36
CA GLU A 54 -7.36 19.61 -3.67
C GLU A 54 -6.17 19.48 -4.64
N GLU A 55 -5.19 20.35 -4.46
CA GLU A 55 -3.93 20.34 -5.20
C GLU A 55 -2.80 19.81 -4.31
N VAL A 56 -2.14 18.74 -4.74
CA VAL A 56 -1.02 18.11 -4.03
C VAL A 56 0.27 18.38 -4.82
N TYR A 57 1.26 18.98 -4.16
CA TYR A 57 2.57 19.29 -4.73
C TYR A 57 3.63 18.36 -4.13
N VAL A 58 4.38 17.66 -4.98
CA VAL A 58 5.54 16.85 -4.57
C VAL A 58 6.80 17.61 -4.95
N PHE A 59 7.63 17.94 -3.97
CA PHE A 59 8.90 18.62 -4.18
C PHE A 59 10.04 17.62 -4.02
N ASP A 60 10.70 17.31 -5.13
CA ASP A 60 11.95 16.56 -5.09
C ASP A 60 13.09 17.52 -4.73
N THR A 61 13.80 17.26 -3.62
CA THR A 61 14.90 18.11 -3.14
C THR A 61 16.15 18.06 -4.03
N ILE A 62 16.08 17.40 -5.19
CA ILE A 62 17.20 17.12 -6.09
C ILE A 62 17.21 18.01 -7.35
N SER A 63 16.29 18.98 -7.47
CA SER A 63 16.15 19.80 -8.69
C SER A 63 16.32 21.30 -8.45
N SER A 64 17.40 21.73 -7.80
CA SER A 64 17.77 23.16 -7.81
C SER A 64 18.35 23.61 -9.17
N THR A 65 18.45 22.73 -10.16
CA THR A 65 18.96 23.05 -11.50
C THR A 65 18.16 22.33 -12.59
N THR A 66 17.14 23.02 -13.13
CA THR A 66 16.80 23.10 -14.57
C THR A 66 15.31 23.45 -14.70
N SER A 67 15.05 24.75 -14.82
CA SER A 67 13.78 25.28 -15.29
C SER A 67 13.54 24.83 -16.73
N GLN A 68 12.75 23.78 -16.96
CA GLN A 68 12.09 23.59 -18.25
C GLN A 68 10.64 23.10 -18.09
N SER A 69 9.75 24.06 -18.35
CA SER A 69 8.37 23.90 -18.80
C SER A 69 8.19 22.69 -19.73
N VAL A 70 7.47 21.66 -19.28
CA VAL A 70 6.81 20.73 -20.19
C VAL A 70 5.31 20.99 -20.09
N LYS A 71 4.82 21.75 -21.07
CA LYS A 71 3.39 21.84 -21.37
C LYS A 71 2.93 20.43 -21.76
N ASN A 72 2.12 19.78 -20.94
CA ASN A 72 1.38 18.61 -21.40
C ASN A 72 -0.10 18.96 -21.45
N THR A 73 -0.50 19.57 -22.57
CA THR A 73 -1.90 19.67 -22.97
C THR A 73 -2.33 18.29 -23.46
N ASN A 74 -3.34 17.68 -22.84
CA ASN A 74 -4.23 16.74 -23.52
C ASN A 74 -5.57 16.70 -22.77
N ASN A 75 -6.52 17.49 -23.26
CA ASN A 75 -7.94 17.30 -22.98
C ASN A 75 -8.48 16.25 -23.96
N HIS A 76 -9.04 15.15 -23.48
CA HIS A 76 -10.07 14.43 -24.20
C HIS A 76 -11.01 13.72 -23.21
N SER A 77 -12.19 14.30 -23.00
CA SER A 77 -13.33 13.61 -22.42
C SER A 77 -13.78 12.52 -23.38
N GLN A 78 -13.67 11.24 -23.01
CA GLN A 78 -14.46 10.13 -23.59
C GLN A 78 -14.63 9.02 -22.54
N GLU A 79 -15.81 8.42 -22.56
CA GLU A 79 -16.45 7.53 -21.58
C GLU A 79 -15.61 6.32 -21.14
N SER A 80 -15.81 5.90 -19.88
CA SER A 80 -15.21 4.70 -19.31
C SER A 80 -15.77 3.42 -19.95
N PRO A 81 -14.96 2.56 -20.59
CA PRO A 81 -15.36 1.17 -20.79
C PRO A 81 -15.15 0.42 -19.47
N ARG A 82 -16.20 -0.21 -18.95
CA ARG A 82 -16.10 -1.20 -17.86
C ARG A 82 -15.07 -2.26 -18.27
N LYS A 83 -13.88 -2.21 -17.67
CA LYS A 83 -12.91 -3.30 -17.77
C LYS A 83 -13.33 -4.37 -16.78
N THR A 84 -13.87 -5.48 -17.29
CA THR A 84 -13.96 -6.72 -16.53
C THR A 84 -12.53 -7.14 -16.18
N ILE A 85 -12.16 -7.03 -14.91
CA ILE A 85 -10.86 -7.48 -14.41
C ILE A 85 -10.96 -8.98 -14.18
N ASN A 86 -10.32 -9.77 -15.04
CA ASN A 86 -10.09 -11.19 -14.78
C ASN A 86 -9.14 -11.32 -13.58
N SER A 87 -9.52 -12.10 -12.57
CA SER A 87 -8.82 -12.25 -11.28
C SER A 87 -7.47 -12.98 -11.35
N SER A 88 -6.96 -13.29 -12.55
CA SER A 88 -5.79 -14.16 -12.74
C SER A 88 -4.44 -13.44 -12.72
N ASN A 89 -4.41 -12.10 -12.71
CA ASN A 89 -3.15 -11.34 -12.92
C ASN A 89 -2.75 -10.44 -11.74
N LEU A 90 -3.21 -10.71 -10.52
CA LEU A 90 -2.96 -9.83 -9.37
C LEU A 90 -1.68 -10.14 -8.57
N PHE A 91 -0.87 -11.12 -8.97
CA PHE A 91 0.39 -11.41 -8.27
C PHE A 91 1.53 -11.66 -9.26
N PRO A 92 2.70 -11.00 -9.11
CA PRO A 92 3.87 -11.33 -9.91
C PRO A 92 4.32 -12.78 -9.62
N PRO A 93 4.88 -13.49 -10.61
CA PRO A 93 5.32 -14.87 -10.42
C PRO A 93 6.41 -14.92 -9.35
N VAL A 94 6.19 -15.73 -8.32
CA VAL A 94 7.22 -16.07 -7.34
C VAL A 94 8.23 -16.96 -8.05
N CYS A 95 9.45 -16.46 -8.27
CA CYS A 95 10.55 -17.27 -8.75
C CYS A 95 10.95 -18.27 -7.66
N PHE A 96 10.83 -19.56 -7.96
CA PHE A 96 11.43 -20.66 -7.19
C PHE A 96 12.81 -20.99 -7.73
#